data_AF-A0A377D5K6-F1
#
_entry.id   AF-A0A377D5K6-F1
#
_cell.length_a   1.000
_cell.length_b   1.000
_cell.length_c   1.000
_cell.angle_alpha   90.00
_cell.angle_beta   90.00
_cell.angle_gamma   90.00
#
_symmetry.space_group_name_H-M   'P 1'
#
loop_
_entity.id
_entity.type
_entity.pdbx_description
1 polymer ?
#
loop_
_entity_poly.entity_id
_entity_poly.type
_entity_poly.pdbx_seq_one_letter_code
_entity_poly.pdbx_strand_id
1 'polypeptide(L)'
;MNPLLGAKVQPGETDFALPGPLPFVLSRTYSSYRTKTPAPVGIFGPGWKAPFDIRLQIRDNELILNDNGGRSIHFEHLFPGEDGFSRSELFWLVRGGVAKLNESHRLAPLWQALPEELRMSPHIYLATNSP
;
A
#
# COMPACT_ATOMS: atom_id res chain seq x y z
N MET A 1 1.73 1.76 25.26
CA MET A 1 3.16 1.71 24.86
C MET A 1 3.43 0.36 24.23
N ASN A 2 4.16 0.28 23.11
CA ASN A 2 4.67 -0.99 22.59
C ASN A 2 6.11 -1.16 23.08
N PRO A 3 6.36 -2.04 24.09
CA PRO A 3 7.68 -2.20 24.70
C PRO A 3 8.69 -2.86 23.77
N LEU A 4 8.26 -3.68 22.79
CA LEU A 4 9.16 -4.29 21.81
C LEU A 4 9.75 -3.27 20.85
N LEU A 5 8.94 -2.28 20.46
CA LEU A 5 9.35 -1.23 19.52
C LEU A 5 9.90 0.03 20.21
N GLY A 6 9.84 0.09 21.55
CA GLY A 6 10.17 1.31 22.30
C GLY A 6 9.32 2.52 21.89
N ALA A 7 8.10 2.30 21.39
CA ALA A 7 7.30 3.31 20.72
C ALA A 7 5.91 3.50 21.36
N LYS A 8 5.44 4.75 21.36
CA LYS A 8 4.05 5.06 21.65
C LYS A 8 3.22 4.75 20.41
N VAL A 9 2.30 3.81 20.55
CA VAL A 9 1.33 3.45 19.51
C VAL A 9 -0.05 3.70 20.08
N GLN A 10 -0.89 4.39 19.31
CA GLN A 10 -2.31 4.56 19.56
C GLN A 10 -3.05 3.94 18.37
N PRO A 11 -3.88 2.90 18.60
CA PRO A 11 -4.66 2.29 17.53
C PRO A 11 -5.66 3.29 16.95
N GLY A 12 -6.21 2.96 15.79
CA GLY A 12 -7.15 3.83 15.09
C GLY A 12 -8.47 3.86 15.83
N GLU A 13 -8.80 5.00 16.40
CA GLU A 13 -10.14 5.29 16.90
C GLU A 13 -10.89 6.15 15.87
N THR A 14 -12.20 5.98 15.80
CA THR A 14 -13.05 6.81 14.93
C THR A 14 -13.00 8.25 15.42
N ASP A 15 -12.41 9.13 14.62
CA ASP A 15 -12.41 10.57 14.88
C ASP A 15 -13.82 11.14 14.66
N PHE A 16 -14.45 10.76 13.53
CA PHE A 16 -15.86 11.05 13.27
C PHE A 16 -16.46 10.09 12.24
N ALA A 17 -17.78 9.99 12.24
CA ALA A 17 -18.54 9.23 11.26
C ALA A 17 -19.73 10.06 10.75
N LEU A 18 -19.94 10.06 9.44
CA LEU A 18 -21.13 10.60 8.79
C LEU A 18 -22.07 9.44 8.46
N PRO A 19 -23.28 9.40 9.05
CA PRO A 19 -24.22 8.32 8.79
C PRO A 19 -24.81 8.40 7.38
N GLY A 20 -25.16 7.25 6.81
CA GLY A 20 -25.80 7.12 5.50
C GLY A 20 -25.80 5.67 5.02
N PRO A 21 -26.42 5.37 3.85
CA PRO A 21 -26.41 4.03 3.27
C PRO A 21 -25.00 3.50 2.99
N LEU A 22 -24.05 4.41 2.73
CA LEU A 22 -22.61 4.14 2.71
C LEU A 22 -21.93 5.09 3.70
N PRO A 23 -21.73 4.67 4.97
CA PRO A 23 -21.16 5.54 6.00
C PRO A 23 -19.74 6.00 5.65
N PHE A 24 -19.46 7.27 5.88
CA PHE A 24 -18.08 7.77 5.85
C PHE A 24 -17.51 7.76 7.26
N VAL A 25 -16.39 7.10 7.46
CA VAL A 25 -15.72 7.01 8.77
C VAL A 25 -14.29 7.49 8.60
N LEU A 26 -13.91 8.51 9.37
CA LEU A 26 -12.53 8.92 9.51
C LEU A 26 -11.97 8.34 10.80
N SER A 27 -10.81 7.71 10.69
CA SER A 27 -9.98 7.31 11.82
C SER A 27 -8.53 7.65 11.55
N ARG A 28 -7.77 7.81 12.63
CA ARG A 28 -6.32 8.01 12.55
C ARG A 28 -5.62 7.16 13.59
N THR A 29 -4.50 6.59 13.19
CA THR A 29 -3.57 5.90 14.08
C THR A 29 -2.40 6.83 14.39
N TYR A 30 -1.79 6.64 15.56
CA TYR A 30 -0.54 7.30 15.90
C TYR A 30 0.54 6.27 16.20
N SER A 31 1.73 6.49 15.67
CA SER A 31 2.93 5.74 16.03
C SER A 31 4.13 6.68 16.12
N SER A 32 4.85 6.65 17.24
CA SER A 32 6.15 7.31 17.37
C SER A 32 7.30 6.48 16.79
N TYR A 33 7.02 5.27 16.29
CA TYR A 33 8.04 4.39 15.73
C TYR A 33 8.58 5.00 14.43
N ARG A 34 9.91 5.15 14.35
CA ARG A 34 10.58 5.58 13.12
C ARG A 34 11.19 4.37 12.44
N THR A 35 10.59 3.94 11.34
CA THR A 35 11.25 2.99 10.43
C THR A 35 12.46 3.66 9.77
N LYS A 36 13.37 2.85 9.21
CA LYS A 36 14.54 3.35 8.45
C LYS A 36 14.13 4.26 7.28
N THR A 37 12.99 3.96 6.67
CA THR A 37 12.42 4.63 5.50
C THR A 37 10.96 5.01 5.79
N PRO A 38 10.71 6.03 6.63
CA PRO A 38 9.37 6.33 7.08
C PRO A 38 8.48 6.74 5.92
N ALA A 39 7.19 6.42 6.03
CA ALA A 39 6.18 7.05 5.20
C ALA A 39 6.26 8.57 5.42
N PRO A 40 6.22 9.39 4.35
CA PRO A 40 6.26 10.84 4.48
C PRO A 40 5.13 11.36 5.37
N VAL A 41 5.34 12.55 5.92
CA VAL A 41 4.40 13.16 6.86
C VAL A 41 3.07 13.42 6.14
N GLY A 42 1.98 12.91 6.71
CA GLY A 42 0.62 13.12 6.22
C GLY A 42 0.03 14.43 6.71
N ILE A 43 -1.21 14.70 6.35
CA ILE A 43 -1.91 15.96 6.66
C ILE A 43 -2.10 16.20 8.17
N PHE A 44 -2.05 15.15 8.98
CA PHE A 44 -2.25 15.21 10.43
C PHE A 44 -0.94 15.38 11.23
N GLY A 45 0.19 15.57 10.53
CA GLY A 45 1.49 15.80 11.14
C GLY A 45 2.28 14.53 11.50
N PRO A 46 3.46 14.69 12.13
CA PRO A 46 4.37 13.57 12.38
C PRO A 46 3.74 12.49 13.28
N GLY A 47 3.95 11.22 12.90
CA GLY A 47 3.47 10.06 13.64
C GLY A 47 2.00 9.72 13.43
N TRP A 48 1.19 10.62 12.87
CA TRP A 48 -0.20 10.35 12.52
C TRP A 48 -0.34 9.73 11.13
N LYS A 49 -1.25 8.75 11.01
CA LYS A 49 -1.61 8.10 9.75
C LYS A 49 -3.11 7.89 9.64
N ALA A 50 -3.67 8.21 8.49
CA ALA A 50 -5.05 7.90 8.12
C ALA A 50 -5.09 6.74 7.11
N PRO A 51 -6.23 6.03 6.97
CA PRO A 51 -6.37 4.94 6.02
C PRO A 51 -6.01 5.30 4.56
N PHE A 52 -6.17 6.56 4.18
CA PHE A 52 -5.85 7.09 2.85
C PHE A 52 -4.40 7.54 2.68
N ASP A 53 -3.56 7.48 3.71
CA ASP A 53 -2.13 7.83 3.61
C ASP A 53 -1.29 6.75 2.90
N ILE A 54 -1.94 5.68 2.40
CA ILE A 54 -1.32 4.63 1.57
C ILE A 54 -0.62 5.27 0.37
N ARG A 55 0.62 4.87 0.10
CA ARG A 55 1.38 5.39 -1.04
C ARG A 55 2.49 4.45 -1.47
N LEU A 56 2.89 4.58 -2.73
CA LEU A 56 4.07 3.94 -3.27
C LEU A 56 5.17 4.98 -3.46
N GLN A 57 6.34 4.77 -2.86
CA GLN A 57 7.54 5.55 -3.14
C GLN A 57 8.34 4.83 -4.22
N ILE A 58 8.67 5.53 -5.30
CA ILE A 58 9.54 5.05 -6.37
C ILE A 58 10.93 5.62 -6.15
N ARG A 59 11.93 4.75 -6.00
CA ARG A 59 13.35 5.12 -5.85
C ARG A 59 14.16 4.44 -6.95
N ASP A 60 15.43 4.82 -7.04
CA ASP A 60 16.32 4.35 -8.11
C ASP A 60 16.47 2.81 -8.13
N ASN A 61 16.53 2.16 -6.97
CA ASN A 61 16.79 0.73 -6.84
C ASN A 61 15.70 -0.06 -6.11
N GLU A 62 14.66 0.60 -5.59
CA GLU A 62 13.63 -0.05 -4.79
C GLU A 62 12.28 0.63 -4.94
N LEU A 63 11.23 -0.10 -4.60
CA LEU A 63 9.89 0.43 -4.37
C LEU A 63 9.54 0.25 -2.89
N ILE A 64 8.90 1.26 -2.30
CA ILE A 64 8.43 1.18 -0.91
C ILE A 64 6.94 1.45 -0.88
N LEU A 65 6.15 0.43 -0.58
CA LEU A 65 4.73 0.60 -0.28
C LEU A 65 4.60 0.98 1.19
N ASN A 66 4.01 2.15 1.45
CA ASN A 66 3.52 2.48 2.76
C ASN A 66 2.04 2.12 2.85
N ASP A 67 1.69 1.22 3.76
CA ASP A 67 0.31 0.81 3.96
C ASP A 67 -0.45 1.77 4.89
N ASN A 68 -1.73 1.47 5.12
CA ASN A 68 -2.60 2.26 5.99
C ASN A 68 -2.20 2.22 7.48
N GLY A 69 -1.39 1.24 7.89
CA GLY A 69 -0.82 1.15 9.23
C GLY A 69 0.47 1.95 9.40
N GLY A 70 0.93 2.64 8.34
CA GLY A 70 2.19 3.37 8.34
C GLY A 70 3.43 2.48 8.27
N ARG A 71 3.27 1.19 7.97
CA ARG A 71 4.40 0.27 7.77
C ARG A 71 5.07 0.59 6.44
N SER A 72 6.30 0.11 6.27
CA SER A 72 7.08 0.28 5.05
C SER A 72 7.43 -1.10 4.52
N ILE A 73 6.91 -1.43 3.35
CA ILE A 73 7.07 -2.73 2.71
C ILE A 73 7.93 -2.53 1.48
N HIS A 74 9.06 -3.22 1.42
CA HIS A 74 10.05 -3.05 0.37
C HIS A 74 9.86 -4.08 -0.74
N PHE A 75 10.02 -3.63 -1.97
CA PHE A 75 10.09 -4.45 -3.17
C PHE A 75 11.33 -4.03 -3.97
N GLU A 76 11.85 -4.96 -4.76
CA GLU A 76 12.80 -4.62 -5.82
C GLU A 76 12.15 -3.67 -6.83
N HIS A 77 12.99 -2.97 -7.61
CA HIS A 77 12.48 -2.19 -8.73
C HIS A 77 11.77 -3.11 -9.73
N LEU A 78 10.56 -2.71 -10.16
CA LEU A 78 9.79 -3.43 -11.17
C LEU A 78 9.81 -2.63 -12.47
N PHE A 79 10.26 -3.24 -13.56
CA PHE A 79 10.05 -2.71 -14.91
C PHE A 79 8.56 -2.78 -15.30
N PRO A 80 8.11 -2.00 -16.29
CA PRO A 80 6.73 -2.08 -16.77
C PRO A 80 6.34 -3.52 -17.15
N GLY A 81 5.20 -3.98 -16.64
CA GLY A 81 4.71 -5.35 -16.84
C GLY A 81 5.26 -6.40 -15.88
N GLU A 82 6.20 -6.06 -15.00
CA GLU A 82 6.71 -6.96 -13.98
C GLU A 82 5.88 -6.92 -12.70
N ASP A 83 6.03 -7.97 -11.90
CA ASP A 83 5.42 -8.14 -10.60
C ASP A 83 6.43 -8.58 -9.53
N GLY A 84 6.08 -8.34 -8.27
CA GLY A 84 6.83 -8.77 -7.12
C GLY A 84 5.92 -9.27 -6.02
N PHE A 85 6.30 -10.37 -5.36
CA PHE A 85 5.57 -10.96 -4.24
C PHE A 85 6.31 -10.74 -2.92
N SER A 86 5.66 -10.06 -1.97
CA SER A 86 6.17 -9.99 -0.61
C SER A 86 5.74 -11.23 0.17
N ARG A 87 6.69 -12.11 0.48
CA ARG A 87 6.42 -13.34 1.26
C ARG A 87 6.04 -13.06 2.71
N SER A 88 6.60 -12.02 3.32
CA SER A 88 6.29 -11.66 4.71
C SER A 88 4.92 -11.03 4.86
N GLU A 89 4.49 -10.28 3.84
CA GLU A 89 3.20 -9.56 3.84
C GLU A 89 2.10 -10.31 3.07
N LEU A 90 2.45 -11.39 2.37
CA LEU A 90 1.57 -12.26 1.59
C LEU A 90 0.73 -11.52 0.54
N PHE A 91 1.34 -10.58 -0.19
CA PHE A 91 0.67 -9.87 -1.27
C PHE A 91 1.60 -9.52 -2.42
N TRP A 92 1.00 -9.25 -3.58
CA TRP A 92 1.66 -8.91 -4.82
C TRP A 92 1.62 -7.41 -5.08
N LEU A 93 2.69 -6.89 -5.68
CA LEU A 93 2.73 -5.61 -6.35
C LEU A 93 3.00 -5.85 -7.83
N VAL A 94 2.08 -5.43 -8.71
CA VAL A 94 2.21 -5.59 -10.16
C VAL A 94 2.29 -4.21 -10.79
N ARG A 95 3.30 -3.95 -11.61
CA ARG A 95 3.42 -2.71 -12.37
C ARG A 95 2.71 -2.88 -13.72
N GLY A 96 1.88 -1.89 -14.08
CA GLY A 96 1.32 -1.83 -15.42
C GLY A 96 2.37 -1.65 -16.52
N GLY A 97 1.93 -1.66 -17.76
CA GLY A 97 2.77 -1.73 -18.96
C GLY A 97 2.64 -3.04 -19.73
N VAL A 98 1.70 -3.92 -19.34
CA VAL A 98 1.45 -5.19 -20.04
C VAL A 98 -0.04 -5.45 -20.19
N ALA A 99 -0.46 -5.81 -21.41
CA ALA A 99 -1.86 -6.09 -21.68
C ALA A 99 -2.34 -7.36 -20.93
N LYS A 100 -1.53 -8.41 -20.90
CA LYS A 100 -1.94 -9.70 -20.31
C LYS A 100 -0.76 -10.33 -19.57
N LEU A 101 -1.00 -10.81 -18.36
CA LEU A 101 -0.04 -11.66 -17.66
C LEU A 101 -0.08 -13.08 -18.23
N ASN A 102 0.99 -13.86 -18.04
CA ASN A 102 1.01 -15.27 -18.42
C ASN A 102 -0.20 -16.01 -17.83
N GLU A 103 -0.81 -16.93 -18.58
CA GLU A 103 -2.03 -17.62 -18.14
C GLU A 103 -1.84 -18.49 -16.91
N SER A 104 -0.60 -18.98 -16.69
CA SER A 104 -0.20 -19.70 -15.47
C SER A 104 0.03 -18.78 -14.27
N HIS A 105 0.07 -17.46 -14.48
CA HIS A 105 0.26 -16.48 -13.42
C HIS A 105 -0.99 -16.42 -12.54
N ARG A 106 -0.79 -16.47 -11.21
CA ARG A 106 -1.92 -16.52 -10.26
C ARG A 106 -2.86 -15.32 -10.39
N LEU A 107 -2.32 -14.15 -10.74
CA LEU A 107 -3.08 -12.91 -10.92
C LEU A 107 -3.65 -12.71 -12.33
N ALA A 108 -3.47 -13.64 -13.27
CA ALA A 108 -3.93 -13.45 -14.64
C ALA A 108 -5.43 -13.13 -14.75
N PRO A 109 -6.34 -13.80 -14.03
CA PRO A 109 -7.78 -13.48 -14.06
C PRO A 109 -8.06 -12.08 -13.52
N LEU A 110 -7.49 -11.73 -12.36
CA LEU A 110 -7.66 -10.42 -11.74
C LEU A 110 -7.11 -9.31 -12.63
N TRP A 111 -5.93 -9.51 -13.21
CA TRP A 111 -5.33 -8.54 -14.13
C TRP A 111 -6.25 -8.31 -15.33
N GLN A 112 -6.73 -9.39 -15.97
CA GLN A 112 -7.58 -9.30 -17.15
C GLN A 112 -8.92 -8.60 -16.89
N ALA A 113 -9.40 -8.60 -15.64
CA ALA A 113 -10.61 -7.88 -15.23
C ALA A 113 -10.40 -6.36 -15.12
N LEU A 114 -9.15 -5.88 -15.05
CA LEU A 114 -8.85 -4.44 -15.03
C LEU A 114 -9.08 -3.81 -16.42
N PRO A 115 -9.57 -2.56 -16.46
CA PRO A 115 -9.60 -1.76 -17.68
C PRO A 115 -8.22 -1.73 -18.36
N GLU A 116 -8.21 -1.81 -19.69
CA GLU A 116 -6.98 -1.87 -20.46
C GLU A 116 -6.07 -0.67 -20.24
N GLU A 117 -6.65 0.52 -20.10
CA GLU A 117 -5.96 1.77 -19.80
C GLU A 117 -5.11 1.67 -18.52
N LEU A 118 -5.62 1.00 -17.49
CA LEU A 118 -4.89 0.79 -16.24
C LEU A 118 -3.77 -0.24 -16.41
N ARG A 119 -4.04 -1.33 -17.14
CA ARG A 119 -3.06 -2.39 -17.41
C ARG A 119 -1.89 -1.90 -18.24
N MET A 120 -2.15 -1.05 -19.24
CA MET A 120 -1.13 -0.55 -20.17
C MET A 120 -0.32 0.62 -19.58
N SER A 121 -0.80 1.27 -18.53
CA SER A 121 -0.08 2.40 -17.92
C SER A 121 1.13 1.94 -17.09
N PRO A 122 2.37 2.35 -17.43
CA PRO A 122 3.56 1.99 -16.65
C PRO A 122 3.68 2.76 -15.33
N HIS A 123 2.71 3.64 -15.04
CA HIS A 123 2.65 4.47 -13.83
C HIS A 123 1.64 3.96 -12.81
N ILE A 124 0.83 2.95 -13.16
CA ILE A 124 -0.14 2.33 -12.27
C ILE A 124 0.44 1.05 -11.69
N TYR A 125 0.16 0.84 -10.41
CA TYR A 125 0.54 -0.37 -9.69
C TYR A 125 -0.70 -0.99 -9.05
N LEU A 126 -0.86 -2.30 -9.22
CA LEU A 126 -1.86 -3.09 -8.51
C LEU A 126 -1.20 -3.71 -7.27
N ALA A 127 -1.74 -3.45 -6.09
CA ALA A 127 -1.38 -4.14 -4.87
C ALA A 127 -2.53 -5.06 -4.45
N THR A 128 -2.30 -6.37 -4.33
CA THR A 128 -3.35 -7.34 -3.99
C THR A 128 -2.83 -8.54 -3.22
N ASN A 129 -3.56 -8.94 -2.17
CA ASN A 129 -3.35 -10.20 -1.44
C ASN A 129 -4.32 -11.31 -1.91
N SER A 130 -5.19 -10.99 -2.87
CA SER A 130 -6.28 -11.84 -3.35
C SER A 130 -6.04 -12.11 -4.83
N PRO A 131 -5.40 -13.24 -5.17
CA PRO A 131 -5.13 -13.62 -6.55
C PRO A 131 -6.40 -13.97 -7.34
#